data_AF-A0A420RX98-F1
#
_entry.id   AF-A0A420RX98-F1
#
_cell.length_a   1.000
_cell.length_b   1.000
_cell.length_c   1.000
_cell.angle_alpha   90.00
_cell.angle_beta   90.00
_cell.angle_gamma   90.00
#
_symmetry.space_group_name_H-M   'P 1'
#
loop_
_entity.id
_entity.type
_entity.pdbx_description
1 polymer ?
#
loop_
_entity_poly.entity_id
_entity_poly.type
_entity_poly.pdbx_seq_one_letter_code
_entity_poly.pdbx_strand_id
1 'polypeptide(L)'
;MASTTQTGEKKKQPSPLRSIIAGSTAGAIEIAITYPAEFAKTRSQLNRRLAEGQKLPWPPFGKQWYAGCTTLIIGNAAKAGIRFVAFDQYKALLVDENGNLSGPRTVIAGFGAGVTESLLAVTPTESIKTTL
;
A
#
# COMPACT_ATOMS: atom_id res chain seq x y z
N MET A 1 -42.08 -31.32 13.58
CA MET A 1 -41.31 -30.08 13.81
C MET A 1 -40.02 -30.47 14.52
N ALA A 2 -38.92 -30.62 13.77
CA ALA A 2 -37.60 -30.87 14.34
C ALA A 2 -36.72 -29.67 13.95
N SER A 3 -36.45 -28.81 14.91
CA SER A 3 -35.54 -27.67 14.77
C SER A 3 -34.11 -28.20 14.83
N THR A 4 -33.46 -28.35 13.68
CA THR A 4 -32.04 -28.67 13.61
C THR A 4 -31.23 -27.42 13.92
N THR A 5 -30.62 -27.42 15.11
CA THR A 5 -29.65 -26.44 15.58
C THR A 5 -28.46 -26.36 14.61
N GLN A 6 -28.26 -25.20 13.97
CA GLN A 6 -27.05 -24.93 13.19
C GLN A 6 -25.90 -24.60 14.16
N THR A 7 -24.97 -25.53 14.32
CA THR A 7 -23.71 -25.31 15.05
C THR A 7 -22.82 -24.38 14.22
N GLY A 8 -22.74 -23.10 14.58
CA GLY A 8 -21.85 -22.14 13.93
C GLY A 8 -20.38 -22.50 14.14
N GLU A 9 -19.71 -22.95 13.08
CA GLU A 9 -18.24 -23.10 13.06
C GLU A 9 -17.59 -21.72 13.30
N LYS A 10 -16.88 -21.57 14.44
CA LYS A 10 -15.98 -20.44 14.67
C LYS A 10 -14.82 -20.54 13.68
N LYS A 11 -14.95 -19.83 12.55
CA LYS A 11 -13.89 -19.69 11.54
C LYS A 11 -12.60 -19.22 12.23
N LYS A 12 -11.61 -20.12 12.33
CA LYS A 12 -10.30 -19.83 12.94
C LYS A 12 -9.70 -18.64 12.20
N GLN A 13 -9.56 -17.51 12.89
CA GLN A 13 -8.92 -16.32 12.32
C GLN A 13 -7.53 -16.72 11.80
N PRO A 14 -7.18 -16.41 10.54
CA PRO A 14 -5.85 -16.71 10.03
C PRO A 14 -4.81 -16.03 10.93
N SER A 15 -3.75 -16.76 11.28
CA SER A 15 -2.62 -16.22 12.03
C SER A 15 -2.17 -14.89 11.38
N PRO A 16 -1.89 -13.83 12.16
CA PRO A 16 -1.45 -12.55 11.61
C PRO A 16 -0.33 -12.69 10.59
N LEU A 17 0.61 -13.61 10.82
CA LEU A 17 1.70 -13.91 9.89
C LEU A 17 1.21 -14.49 8.55
N ARG A 18 0.20 -15.38 8.57
CA ARG A 18 -0.42 -15.90 7.34
C ARG A 18 -1.14 -14.80 6.57
N SER A 19 -1.86 -13.93 7.27
CA SER A 19 -2.56 -12.79 6.64
C SER A 19 -1.58 -11.80 6.02
N ILE A 20 -0.46 -11.52 6.68
CA ILE A 20 0.61 -10.67 6.15
C ILE A 20 1.22 -11.30 4.89
N ILE A 21 1.64 -12.56 4.94
CA ILE A 21 2.26 -13.23 3.79
C ILE A 21 1.28 -13.29 2.61
N ALA A 22 0.03 -13.65 2.87
CA ALA A 22 -1.01 -13.71 1.84
C ALA A 22 -1.26 -12.32 1.22
N GLY A 23 -1.43 -11.28 2.03
CA GLY A 23 -1.64 -9.91 1.57
C GLY A 23 -0.45 -9.35 0.80
N SER A 24 0.78 -9.58 1.26
CA SER A 24 2.00 -9.15 0.57
C SER A 24 2.17 -9.85 -0.77
N THR A 25 1.86 -11.15 -0.85
CA THR A 25 1.96 -11.91 -2.11
C THR A 25 0.89 -11.47 -3.09
N ALA A 26 -0.36 -11.29 -2.62
CA ALA A 26 -1.45 -10.77 -3.45
C ALA A 26 -1.13 -9.39 -4.00
N GLY A 27 -0.63 -8.47 -3.16
CA GLY A 27 -0.23 -7.12 -3.58
C GLY A 27 0.94 -7.13 -4.57
N ALA A 28 1.93 -8.02 -4.40
CA ALA A 28 3.02 -8.15 -5.36
C ALA A 28 2.54 -8.63 -6.73
N ILE A 29 1.60 -9.58 -6.76
CA ILE A 29 0.99 -10.07 -8.01
C ILE A 29 0.14 -8.98 -8.67
N GLU A 30 -0.67 -8.27 -7.89
CA GLU A 30 -1.47 -7.15 -8.38
C GLU A 30 -0.59 -6.08 -9.03
N ILE A 31 0.49 -5.68 -8.37
CA ILE A 31 1.44 -4.70 -8.92
C ILE A 31 2.08 -5.25 -10.18
N ALA A 32 2.52 -6.51 -10.20
CA ALA A 32 3.12 -7.10 -11.40
C ALA A 32 2.15 -7.05 -12.60
N ILE A 33 0.87 -7.38 -12.41
CA ILE A 33 -0.12 -7.37 -13.50
C ILE A 33 -0.40 -5.93 -13.97
N THR A 34 -0.48 -4.97 -13.04
CA THR A 34 -0.88 -3.58 -13.34
C THR A 34 0.29 -2.68 -13.76
N TYR A 35 1.54 -3.09 -13.49
CA TYR A 35 2.73 -2.28 -13.73
C TYR A 35 2.89 -1.77 -15.17
N PRO A 36 2.60 -2.54 -16.24
CA PRO A 36 2.71 -2.02 -17.61
C PRO A 36 1.85 -0.78 -17.87
N ALA A 37 0.68 -0.69 -17.23
CA ALA A 37 -0.19 0.49 -17.34
C ALA A 37 0.39 1.70 -16.59
N GLU A 38 0.93 1.48 -15.38
CA GLU A 38 1.61 2.53 -14.60
C GLU A 38 2.88 3.03 -15.30
N PHE A 39 3.64 2.14 -15.95
CA PHE A 39 4.77 2.50 -16.79
C PHE A 39 4.34 3.39 -17.97
N ALA A 40 3.29 2.99 -18.69
CA ALA A 40 2.77 3.77 -19.80
C ALA A 40 2.29 5.17 -19.37
N LYS A 41 1.55 5.22 -18.27
CA LYS A 41 1.06 6.48 -17.68
C LYS A 41 2.22 7.40 -17.29
N THR A 42 3.23 6.89 -16.59
CA THR A 42 4.38 7.68 -16.14
C THR A 42 5.21 8.19 -17.32
N ARG A 43 5.48 7.33 -18.32
CA ARG A 43 6.23 7.73 -19.52
C ARG A 43 5.48 8.77 -20.35
N SER A 44 4.16 8.62 -20.50
CA SER A 44 3.30 9.59 -21.17
C SER A 44 3.29 10.94 -20.45
N GLN A 45 3.14 10.94 -19.11
CA GLN A 45 3.19 12.17 -18.32
C GLN A 45 4.55 12.86 -18.38
N LEU A 46 5.65 12.09 -18.37
CA LEU A 46 7.00 12.62 -18.50
C LEU A 46 7.23 13.23 -19.89
N ASN A 47 6.88 12.51 -20.96
CA ASN A 47 7.01 13.01 -22.35
C ASN A 47 6.18 14.26 -22.64
N ARG A 48 5.10 14.49 -21.90
CA ARG A 48 4.32 15.74 -21.99
C ARG A 48 5.05 16.94 -21.37
N ARG A 49 5.96 16.72 -20.41
CA ARG A 49 6.75 17.77 -19.75
C ARG A 49 8.08 18.04 -20.42
N LEU A 50 8.58 17.10 -21.23
CA LEU A 50 9.87 17.22 -21.93
C LEU A 50 9.73 18.04 -23.23
N ALA A 51 10.77 18.81 -23.55
CA ALA A 51 10.91 19.47 -24.86
C ALA A 51 10.93 18.43 -25.99
N GLU A 52 10.55 18.81 -27.21
CA GLU A 52 10.35 17.86 -28.32
C GLU A 52 11.56 16.99 -28.63
N GLY A 53 12.78 17.54 -28.56
CA GLY A 53 14.02 16.79 -28.76
C GLY A 53 14.47 15.90 -27.60
N GLN A 54 13.76 15.93 -26.46
CA GLN A 54 14.07 15.16 -25.25
C GLN A 54 13.04 14.05 -24.99
N LYS A 55 12.00 13.92 -25.81
CA LYS A 55 10.95 12.91 -25.64
C LYS A 55 11.54 11.50 -25.76
N LEU A 56 11.19 10.64 -24.80
CA LEU A 56 11.66 9.27 -24.74
C LEU A 56 10.82 8.37 -25.67
N PRO A 57 11.42 7.68 -26.66
CA PRO A 57 10.68 6.79 -27.56
C PRO A 57 10.09 5.59 -26.81
N TRP A 58 9.03 4.98 -27.34
CA TRP A 58 8.44 3.79 -26.70
C TRP A 58 9.33 2.56 -26.88
N PRO A 59 9.70 1.85 -25.79
CA PRO A 59 10.46 0.62 -25.91
C PRO A 59 9.58 -0.51 -26.45
N PRO A 60 10.17 -1.53 -27.10
CA PRO A 60 9.44 -2.73 -27.50
C PRO A 60 8.74 -3.36 -26.30
N PHE A 61 7.55 -3.91 -26.53
CA PHE A 61 6.78 -4.54 -25.47
C PHE A 61 7.52 -5.79 -24.95
N GLY A 62 7.79 -5.84 -23.65
CA GLY A 62 8.67 -6.86 -23.08
C GLY A 62 9.21 -6.49 -21.70
N LYS A 63 10.41 -6.98 -21.36
CA LYS A 63 11.03 -6.80 -20.04
C LYS A 63 11.23 -5.32 -19.65
N GLN A 64 11.43 -4.45 -20.64
CA GLN A 64 11.63 -3.01 -20.46
C GLN A 64 10.41 -2.32 -19.84
N TRP A 65 9.21 -2.86 -20.06
CA TRP A 65 7.97 -2.33 -19.46
C TRP A 65 7.85 -2.64 -17.98
N TYR A 66 8.69 -3.54 -17.45
CA TYR A 66 8.80 -3.89 -16.04
C TYR A 66 10.01 -3.25 -15.35
N ALA A 67 10.77 -2.42 -16.07
CA ALA A 67 11.90 -1.69 -15.50
C ALA A 67 11.37 -0.76 -14.39
N GLY A 68 11.89 -0.94 -13.15
CA GLY A 68 11.45 -0.21 -11.96
C GLY A 68 10.30 -0.84 -11.17
N CYS A 69 9.73 -1.98 -11.62
CA CYS A 69 8.62 -2.65 -10.95
C CYS A 69 8.96 -3.02 -9.50
N THR A 70 10.14 -3.61 -9.27
CA THR A 70 10.62 -3.94 -7.93
C THR A 70 10.75 -2.71 -7.04
N THR A 71 11.21 -1.58 -7.58
CA THR A 71 11.30 -0.31 -6.84
C THR A 71 9.92 0.19 -6.43
N LEU A 72 8.91 0.08 -7.32
CA LEU A 72 7.53 0.42 -7.00
C LEU A 72 6.96 -0.49 -5.90
N ILE A 73 7.20 -1.81 -6.00
CA ILE A 73 6.77 -2.78 -4.99
C ILE A 73 7.37 -2.44 -3.62
N ILE A 74 8.70 -2.26 -3.55
CA ILE A 74 9.40 -1.94 -2.30
C ILE A 74 8.92 -0.60 -1.73
N GLY A 75 8.82 0.44 -2.56
CA GLY A 75 8.39 1.76 -2.11
C GLY A 75 6.96 1.75 -1.57
N ASN A 76 6.04 1.06 -2.25
CA ASN A 76 4.66 0.94 -1.81
C ASN A 76 4.53 0.08 -0.54
N ALA A 77 5.31 -1.00 -0.43
CA ALA A 77 5.36 -1.84 0.76
C ALA A 77 5.92 -1.09 1.98
N ALA A 78 6.98 -0.31 1.82
CA ALA A 78 7.55 0.50 2.90
C ALA A 78 6.54 1.55 3.40
N LYS A 79 5.89 2.25 2.46
CA LYS A 79 4.83 3.22 2.76
C LYS A 79 3.67 2.59 3.53
N ALA A 80 3.16 1.45 3.05
CA ALA A 80 2.13 0.70 3.74
C ALA A 80 2.58 0.23 5.13
N GLY A 81 3.82 -0.25 5.26
CA GLY A 81 4.39 -0.70 6.53
C GLY A 81 4.43 0.41 7.59
N ILE A 82 4.94 1.59 7.24
CA ILE A 82 4.96 2.75 8.16
C ILE A 82 3.54 3.13 8.59
N ARG A 83 2.60 3.15 7.64
CA ARG A 83 1.19 3.43 7.93
C ARG A 83 0.59 2.40 8.88
N PHE A 84 0.84 1.11 8.66
CA PHE A 84 0.34 0.03 9.52
C PHE A 84 0.92 0.10 10.93
N VAL A 85 2.23 0.30 11.07
CA VAL A 85 2.89 0.42 12.38
C VAL A 85 2.35 1.64 13.14
N ALA A 86 2.27 2.79 12.48
CA ALA A 86 1.73 4.00 13.10
C ALA A 86 0.26 3.80 13.49
N PHE A 87 -0.56 3.19 12.63
CA PHE A 87 -1.95 2.89 12.93
C PHE A 87 -2.09 1.94 14.12
N ASP A 88 -1.27 0.90 14.22
CA ASP A 88 -1.29 -0.01 15.38
C ASP A 88 -0.87 0.68 16.68
N GLN A 89 0.12 1.58 16.62
CA GLN A 89 0.51 2.41 17.78
C GLN A 89 -0.61 3.36 18.21
N TYR A 90 -1.24 4.08 17.27
CA TYR A 90 -2.35 4.97 17.61
C TYR A 90 -3.58 4.23 18.12
N LYS A 91 -3.88 3.05 17.55
CA LYS A 91 -4.94 2.19 18.08
C LYS A 91 -4.66 1.74 19.50
N ALA A 92 -3.43 1.33 19.81
CA ALA A 92 -3.05 0.93 21.16
C ALA A 92 -3.19 2.08 22.17
N LEU A 93 -2.98 3.34 21.74
CA LEU A 93 -3.16 4.52 22.58
C LEU A 93 -4.62 4.95 22.75
N LEU A 94 -5.50 4.62 21.80
CA LEU A 94 -6.90 5.08 21.74
C LEU A 94 -7.92 4.00 22.14
N VAL A 95 -7.46 2.79 22.45
CA VAL A 95 -8.32 1.69 22.90
C VAL A 95 -8.88 2.00 24.29
N ASP A 96 -10.18 1.74 24.49
CA ASP A 96 -10.79 1.85 25.82
C ASP A 96 -10.26 0.76 26.77
N GLU A 97 -10.51 0.93 28.07
CA GLU A 97 -10.23 -0.07 29.11
C GLU A 97 -10.89 -1.44 28.83
N ASN A 98 -11.97 -1.47 28.05
CA ASN A 98 -12.66 -2.68 27.62
C ASN A 98 -12.06 -3.34 26.36
N GLY A 99 -10.94 -2.82 25.83
CA GLY A 99 -10.31 -3.33 24.60
C GLY A 99 -11.06 -2.96 23.31
N ASN A 100 -12.08 -2.10 23.40
CA ASN A 100 -12.89 -1.70 22.27
C ASN A 100 -12.37 -0.40 21.63
N LEU A 101 -12.35 -0.38 20.31
CA LEU A 101 -12.00 0.79 19.52
C LEU A 101 -13.24 1.28 18.79
N SER A 102 -13.77 2.45 19.18
CA SER A 102 -14.96 3.01 18.55
C SER A 102 -14.65 3.54 17.14
N GLY A 103 -15.67 3.55 16.26
CA GLY A 103 -15.54 4.06 14.88
C GLY A 103 -14.85 5.42 14.78
N PRO A 104 -15.25 6.45 15.56
CA PRO A 104 -14.59 7.74 15.56
C PRO A 104 -13.11 7.69 15.97
N ARG A 105 -12.73 6.83 16.93
CA ARG A 105 -11.33 6.69 17.35
C ARG A 105 -10.48 5.97 16.33
N THR A 106 -11.04 5.00 15.60
CA THR A 106 -10.39 4.39 14.43
C THR A 106 -10.06 5.43 13.37
N VAL A 107 -10.97 6.39 13.13
CA VAL A 107 -10.74 7.48 12.18
C VAL A 107 -9.60 8.38 12.66
N ILE A 108 -9.57 8.76 13.95
CA ILE A 108 -8.49 9.56 14.52
C ILE A 108 -7.15 8.82 14.43
N ALA A 109 -7.12 7.52 14.74
CA ALA A 109 -5.94 6.69 14.60
C ALA A 109 -5.45 6.63 13.13
N GLY A 110 -6.38 6.49 12.18
CA GLY A 110 -6.07 6.49 10.75
C GLY A 110 -5.52 7.84 10.27
N PHE A 111 -6.05 8.94 10.79
CA PHE A 111 -5.55 10.29 10.51
C PHE A 111 -4.12 10.47 11.04
N GLY A 112 -3.86 10.12 12.31
CA GLY A 112 -2.53 10.19 12.90
C GLY A 112 -1.51 9.31 12.15
N ALA A 113 -1.92 8.12 11.74
CA ALA A 113 -1.09 7.24 10.93
C ALA A 113 -0.73 7.87 9.58
N GLY A 114 -1.70 8.52 8.91
CA GLY A 114 -1.46 9.23 7.65
C GLY A 114 -0.53 10.44 7.80
N VAL A 115 -0.63 11.20 8.90
CA VAL A 115 0.31 12.30 9.20
C VAL A 115 1.73 11.75 9.40
N THR A 116 1.86 10.67 10.16
CA THR A 116 3.17 10.02 10.43
C THR A 116 3.80 9.46 9.17
N GLU A 117 3.02 8.74 8.36
CA GLU A 117 3.42 8.27 7.04
C GLU A 117 3.89 9.43 6.15
N SER A 118 3.17 10.55 6.17
CA SER A 118 3.53 11.72 5.36
C SER A 118 4.88 12.29 5.76
N LEU A 119 5.11 12.50 7.06
CA LEU A 119 6.35 13.09 7.58
C LEU A 119 7.56 12.17 7.41
N LEU A 120 7.39 10.86 7.67
CA LEU A 120 8.52 9.93 7.73
C LEU A 120 8.81 9.23 6.40
N ALA A 121 7.81 9.08 5.52
CA ALA A 121 7.95 8.37 4.26
C ALA A 121 7.79 9.31 3.06
N VAL A 122 6.72 10.08 3.01
CA VAL A 122 6.35 10.83 1.80
C VAL A 122 7.24 12.06 1.61
N THR A 123 7.34 12.93 2.60
CA THR A 123 8.14 14.17 2.55
C THR A 123 9.62 13.93 2.21
N PRO A 124 10.35 13.00 2.87
CA PRO A 124 11.75 12.75 2.51
C PRO A 124 11.89 12.12 1.12
N THR A 125 10.99 11.20 0.75
CA THR A 125 11.05 10.55 -0.57
C THR A 125 10.76 11.54 -1.70
N GLU A 126 9.79 12.44 -1.53
CA GLU A 126 9.53 13.49 -2.51
C GLU A 126 10.67 14.51 -2.58
N SER A 127 11.27 14.89 -1.44
CA SER A 127 12.41 15.80 -1.41
C SER A 127 13.66 15.23 -2.09
N ILE A 128 13.90 13.92 -2.01
CA ILE A 128 14.99 13.26 -2.75
C ILE A 128 14.70 13.27 -4.25
N LYS A 129 13.45 13.01 -4.66
CA LYS A 129 13.05 13.00 -6.08
C LYS A 129 13.10 14.37 -6.75
N THR A 130 12.98 15.46 -5.99
CA THR A 130 13.05 16.83 -6.55
C THR A 130 14.48 17.37 -6.61
N THR A 131 15.41 16.76 -5.87
CA THR A 131 16.83 17.19 -5.82
C THR A 131 17.71 16.41 -6.80
N LEU A 132 17.25 15.26 -7.28
CA LEU A 132 17.92 14.39 -8.28
C LEU A 132 17.21 14.47 -9.64
#